data_AF-A0A0M0K4L0-F1
#
_entry.id   AF-A0A0M0K4L0-F1
#
_cell.length_a   1.000
_cell.length_b   1.000
_cell.length_c   1.000
_cell.angle_alpha   90.00
_cell.angle_beta   90.00
_cell.angle_gamma   90.00
#
_symmetry.space_group_name_H-M   'P 1'
#
loop_
_entity.id
_entity.type
_entity.pdbx_description
1 polymer ?
#
loop_
_entity_poly.entity_id
_entity_poly.type
_entity_poly.pdbx_seq_one_letter_code
_entity_poly.pdbx_strand_id
1 'polypeptide(L)'
;MQLLALYVALTIVCVTLAAETKRYGIVFDAGSSGTRIHTYTWKTGGGGPKNGFDLVSDDLLKIKPGLSAFKDNPQAAGASLAPLIEFAKQKIPAEHIASTPMFLMAT
;
A
#
# COMPACT_ATOMS: atom_id res chain seq x y z
N MET A 1 -29.49 -26.87 -22.99
CA MET A 1 -30.02 -26.00 -21.91
C MET A 1 -29.09 -25.97 -20.68
N GLN A 2 -28.76 -27.11 -20.06
CA GLN A 2 -27.91 -27.17 -18.84
C GLN A 2 -26.47 -26.61 -19.03
N LEU A 3 -25.79 -26.97 -20.12
CA LEU A 3 -24.42 -26.50 -20.43
C LEU A 3 -24.35 -24.99 -20.68
N LEU A 4 -25.37 -24.43 -21.31
CA LEU A 4 -25.47 -22.98 -21.56
C LEU A 4 -25.68 -22.22 -20.24
N ALA A 5 -26.53 -22.75 -19.35
CA ALA A 5 -26.74 -22.18 -18.03
C ALA A 5 -25.47 -22.21 -17.17
N LEU A 6 -24.70 -23.30 -17.24
CA LEU A 6 -23.42 -23.42 -16.53
C LEU A 6 -22.37 -22.45 -17.08
N TYR A 7 -22.28 -22.29 -18.40
CA TYR A 7 -21.37 -21.32 -19.03
C TYR A 7 -21.74 -19.88 -18.65
N VAL A 8 -23.03 -19.53 -18.71
CA VAL A 8 -23.52 -18.20 -18.31
C VAL A 8 -23.25 -17.95 -16.83
N ALA A 9 -23.50 -18.92 -15.95
CA ALA A 9 -23.18 -18.83 -14.53
C ALA A 9 -21.67 -18.65 -14.29
N LEU A 10 -20.82 -19.38 -15.03
CA LEU A 10 -19.37 -19.26 -14.95
C LEU A 10 -18.90 -17.88 -15.41
N THR A 11 -19.47 -17.33 -16.50
CA THR A 11 -19.15 -15.97 -16.96
C THR A 11 -19.62 -14.89 -15.99
N ILE A 12 -20.81 -15.03 -15.37
CA ILE A 12 -21.33 -14.07 -14.40
C ILE A 12 -20.46 -14.08 -13.14
N VAL A 13 -20.08 -15.24 -12.62
CA VAL A 13 -19.16 -15.37 -11.48
C VAL A 13 -17.79 -14.78 -11.81
N CYS A 14 -17.26 -15.02 -13.00
CA CYS A 14 -15.97 -14.48 -13.41
C CYS A 14 -16.01 -12.94 -13.52
N VAL A 15 -17.11 -12.38 -14.04
CA VAL A 15 -17.32 -10.93 -14.13
C VAL A 15 -17.55 -10.29 -12.76
N THR A 16 -18.26 -10.93 -11.82
CA THR A 16 -18.44 -10.38 -10.47
C THR A 16 -17.18 -10.50 -9.59
N LEU A 17 -16.33 -11.50 -9.84
CA LEU A 17 -14.99 -11.56 -9.26
C LEU A 17 -14.07 -10.47 -9.83
N ALA A 18 -14.32 -10.04 -11.06
CA ALA A 18 -13.64 -8.92 -11.68
C ALA A 18 -14.31 -7.57 -11.32
N ALA A 19 -13.84 -6.97 -10.22
CA ALA A 19 -13.44 -5.55 -10.14
C ALA A 19 -13.98 -4.76 -8.93
N GLU A 20 -13.33 -5.00 -7.79
CA GLU A 20 -12.97 -3.95 -6.83
C GLU A 20 -11.43 -3.99 -6.71
N THR A 21 -10.74 -3.30 -7.63
CA THR A 21 -9.27 -3.34 -7.68
C THR A 21 -8.69 -2.48 -6.55
N LYS A 22 -8.31 -3.14 -5.46
CA LYS A 22 -7.51 -2.51 -4.41
C LYS A 22 -6.13 -2.18 -4.96
N ARG A 23 -5.62 -1.03 -4.56
CA ARG A 23 -4.31 -0.49 -4.85
C ARG A 23 -3.64 -0.12 -3.54
N TYR A 24 -2.32 -0.17 -3.54
CA TYR A 24 -1.49 0.01 -2.36
C TYR A 24 -0.40 1.03 -2.64
N GLY A 25 0.05 1.73 -1.61
CA GLY A 25 1.10 2.74 -1.74
C GLY A 25 1.74 3.02 -0.40
N ILE A 26 3.04 3.25 -0.41
CA ILE A 26 3.83 3.48 0.80
C ILE A 26 4.44 4.88 0.73
N VAL A 27 4.34 5.64 1.80
CA VAL A 27 5.05 6.92 1.96
C VAL A 27 5.80 6.93 3.29
N PHE A 28 7.11 7.19 3.23
CA PHE A 28 7.91 7.52 4.40
C PHE A 28 7.95 9.04 4.57
N ASP A 29 7.52 9.52 5.74
CA ASP A 29 7.71 10.90 6.20
C ASP A 29 8.90 10.91 7.17
N ALA A 30 10.07 11.27 6.65
CA ALA A 30 11.35 11.25 7.36
C ALA A 30 11.68 12.62 7.95
N GLY A 31 11.01 12.97 9.05
CA GLY A 31 11.30 14.17 9.82
C GLY A 31 12.52 14.04 10.72
N SER A 32 13.09 15.18 11.13
CA SER A 32 14.26 15.23 12.02
C SER A 32 14.04 14.54 13.37
N SER A 33 12.84 14.65 13.94
CA SER A 33 12.46 14.08 15.24
C SER A 33 12.01 12.61 15.20
N GLY A 34 11.84 12.03 14.02
CA GLY A 34 11.36 10.67 13.84
C GLY A 34 10.84 10.42 12.43
N THR A 35 10.91 9.16 12.00
CA THR A 35 10.41 8.73 10.69
C THR A 35 9.09 7.99 10.84
N ARG A 36 8.13 8.29 9.97
CA ARG A 36 6.83 7.63 9.88
C ARG A 36 6.74 6.86 8.58
N ILE A 37 5.98 5.78 8.56
CA ILE A 37 5.50 5.11 7.35
C ILE A 37 3.98 5.16 7.32
N HIS A 38 3.45 5.55 6.18
CA HIS A 38 2.05 5.42 5.82
C HIS A 38 1.91 4.29 4.81
N THR A 39 1.02 3.35 5.08
CA THR A 39 0.64 2.31 4.12
C THR A 39 -0.81 2.52 3.72
N TYR A 40 -1.00 3.05 2.53
CA TYR A 40 -2.30 3.37 1.98
C TYR A 40 -2.89 2.18 1.24
N THR A 41 -4.19 1.95 1.44
CA THR A 41 -5.00 1.10 0.56
C THR A 41 -6.12 1.94 -0.02
N TRP A 42 -6.34 1.88 -1.33
CA TRP A 42 -7.46 2.56 -1.98
C TRP A 42 -8.09 1.70 -3.07
N LYS A 43 -9.31 2.06 -3.47
CA LYS A 43 -10.02 1.45 -4.60
C LYS A 43 -10.05 2.43 -5.76
N THR A 44 -9.88 1.94 -6.98
CA THR A 44 -10.08 2.74 -8.20
C THR A 44 -11.39 2.38 -8.87
N GLY A 45 -12.16 3.38 -9.33
CA GLY A 45 -13.42 3.15 -10.05
C GLY A 45 -14.65 3.01 -9.14
N GLY A 46 -14.56 3.40 -7.87
CA GLY A 46 -15.73 3.61 -7.02
C GLY A 46 -16.60 4.74 -7.55
N GLY A 47 -17.92 4.67 -7.33
CA GLY A 47 -18.97 5.47 -7.97
C GLY A 47 -18.94 7.01 -7.82
N GLY A 48 -17.80 7.59 -7.47
CA GLY A 48 -17.51 9.02 -7.57
C GLY A 48 -17.18 9.48 -9.01
N PRO A 49 -16.65 10.71 -9.18
CA PRO A 49 -16.27 11.25 -10.49
C PRO A 49 -15.34 10.29 -11.25
N LYS A 50 -15.37 10.30 -12.59
CA LYS A 50 -14.38 9.56 -13.40
C LYS A 50 -12.97 9.93 -12.92
N ASN A 51 -12.17 8.92 -12.55
CA ASN A 51 -10.85 9.00 -11.90
C ASN A 51 -10.83 9.23 -10.38
N GLY A 52 -11.97 9.08 -9.71
CA GLY A 52 -12.04 9.04 -8.25
C GLY A 52 -11.35 7.80 -7.67
N PHE A 53 -10.80 7.96 -6.47
CA PHE A 53 -10.36 6.86 -5.63
C PHE A 53 -11.04 6.96 -4.27
N ASP A 54 -11.31 5.80 -3.68
CA ASP A 54 -11.83 5.71 -2.31
C ASP A 54 -10.72 5.21 -1.41
N LEU A 55 -10.29 6.03 -0.45
CA LEU A 55 -9.33 5.60 0.56
C LEU A 55 -9.98 4.54 1.45
N VAL A 56 -9.35 3.37 1.54
CA VAL A 56 -9.79 2.25 2.37
C VAL A 56 -9.08 2.28 3.72
N SER A 57 -7.77 2.49 3.73
CA SER A 57 -6.99 2.61 4.97
C SER A 57 -5.73 3.47 4.80
N ASP A 58 -5.31 4.08 5.90
CA ASP A 58 -3.99 4.68 6.12
C ASP A 58 -3.41 4.06 7.40
N ASP A 59 -2.64 2.98 7.24
CA ASP A 59 -1.97 2.31 8.35
C ASP A 59 -0.65 3.02 8.65
N LEU A 60 -0.50 3.52 9.87
CA LEU A 60 0.62 4.37 10.28
C LEU A 60 1.48 3.73 11.37
N LEU A 61 2.81 3.79 11.19
CA LEU A 61 3.78 3.50 12.25
C LEU A 61 4.85 4.61 12.29
N LYS A 62 5.25 5.03 13.50
CA LYS A 62 6.32 6.00 13.72
C LYS A 62 7.43 5.40 14.58
N ILE A 63 8.68 5.70 14.22
CA ILE A 63 9.88 5.40 15.01
C ILE A 63 10.66 6.67 15.35
N LYS A 64 11.58 6.54 16.30
CA LYS A 64 12.57 7.56 16.69
C LYS A 64 13.94 6.89 16.87
N PRO A 65 15.07 7.62 16.68
CA PRO A 65 15.14 9.00 16.20
C PRO A 65 14.80 9.11 14.69
N GLY A 66 14.78 10.33 14.15
CA GLY A 66 14.61 10.56 12.71
C GLY A 66 15.90 10.32 11.92
N LEU A 67 15.81 10.30 10.58
CA LEU A 67 16.96 10.02 9.72
C LEU A 67 18.15 10.98 9.93
N SER A 68 17.86 12.24 10.27
CA SER A 68 18.89 13.26 10.54
C SER A 68 19.84 12.90 11.69
N ALA A 69 19.40 12.07 12.64
CA ALA A 69 20.25 11.60 13.74
C ALA A 69 21.37 10.66 13.27
N PHE A 70 21.26 10.13 12.05
CA PHE A 70 22.21 9.22 11.44
C PHE A 70 23.04 9.89 10.33
N LYS A 71 23.14 11.22 10.30
CA LYS A 71 23.84 11.99 9.26
C LYS A 71 25.27 11.49 8.97
N ASP A 72 25.96 10.99 9.98
CA ASP A 72 27.35 10.51 9.89
C ASP A 72 27.45 8.99 9.63
N ASN A 73 26.30 8.28 9.59
CA ASN A 73 26.23 6.84 9.36
C ASN A 73 24.99 6.46 8.52
N PRO A 74 25.05 6.62 7.19
CA PRO A 74 23.93 6.30 6.28
C PRO A 74 23.45 4.85 6.34
N GLN A 75 24.35 3.90 6.64
CA GLN A 75 24.01 2.49 6.79
C GLN A 75 23.09 2.28 8.01
N ALA A 76 23.39 2.94 9.13
CA ALA A 76 22.52 2.95 10.30
C ALA A 76 21.17 3.63 10.01
N ALA A 77 21.15 4.68 9.19
CA ALA A 77 19.92 5.33 8.73
C ALA A 77 19.01 4.33 7.98
N GLY A 78 19.57 3.58 7.03
CA GLY A 78 18.84 2.53 6.31
C GLY A 78 18.36 1.39 7.22
N ALA A 79 19.22 0.91 8.11
CA ALA A 79 18.87 -0.13 9.08
C ALA A 79 17.73 0.31 10.03
N SER A 80 17.67 1.60 10.39
CA SER A 80 16.62 2.14 11.25
C SER A 80 15.21 2.01 10.64
N LEU A 81 15.10 1.91 9.32
CA LEU A 81 13.81 1.80 8.61
C LEU A 81 13.22 0.37 8.63
N ALA A 82 13.99 -0.64 9.04
CA ALA A 82 13.54 -2.03 8.98
C ALA A 82 12.19 -2.29 9.70
N PRO A 83 11.95 -1.77 10.93
CA PRO A 83 10.66 -1.96 11.60
C PRO A 83 9.48 -1.37 10.82
N LEU A 84 9.70 -0.27 10.10
CA LEU A 84 8.67 0.37 9.27
C LEU A 84 8.36 -0.49 8.02
N ILE A 85 9.40 -1.03 7.37
CA ILE A 85 9.24 -1.91 6.20
C ILE A 85 8.50 -3.19 6.57
N GLU A 86 8.84 -3.81 7.69
CA GLU A 86 8.15 -5.01 8.17
C GLU A 86 6.70 -4.73 8.53
N PHE A 87 6.40 -3.56 9.11
CA PHE A 87 5.02 -3.12 9.32
C PHE A 87 4.25 -3.00 7.99
N ALA A 88 4.81 -2.37 6.96
CA ALA A 88 4.13 -2.26 5.65
C ALA A 88 3.89 -3.63 4.99
N LYS A 89 4.84 -4.56 5.07
CA LYS A 89 4.68 -5.93 4.54
C LYS A 89 3.52 -6.68 5.17
N GLN A 90 3.19 -6.40 6.43
CA GLN A 90 2.03 -7.00 7.10
C GLN A 90 0.69 -6.44 6.62
N LYS A 91 0.70 -5.25 6.00
CA LYS A 91 -0.51 -4.55 5.52
C LYS A 91 -0.80 -4.79 4.04
N ILE A 92 0.21 -5.17 3.27
CA ILE A 92 0.11 -5.37 1.81
C ILE A 92 0.13 -6.88 1.50
N PRO A 93 -0.85 -7.43 0.77
CA PRO A 93 -0.81 -8.82 0.32
C PRO A 93 0.43 -9.12 -0.51
N ALA A 94 0.99 -10.32 -0.37
CA ALA A 94 2.29 -10.70 -0.93
C ALA A 94 2.36 -10.47 -2.45
N GLU A 95 1.28 -10.77 -3.17
CA GLU A 95 1.12 -10.58 -4.60
C GLU A 95 1.19 -9.11 -5.06
N HIS A 96 0.92 -8.16 -4.16
CA HIS A 96 0.93 -6.74 -4.46
C HIS A 96 2.23 -6.04 -4.06
N ILE A 97 3.10 -6.67 -3.25
CA ILE A 97 4.34 -6.07 -2.74
C ILE A 97 5.21 -5.55 -3.88
N ALA A 98 5.48 -6.37 -4.89
CA ALA A 98 6.36 -6.00 -6.00
C ALA A 98 5.82 -4.84 -6.86
N SER A 99 4.49 -4.66 -6.87
CA SER A 99 3.81 -3.60 -7.64
C SER A 99 3.51 -2.34 -6.83
N THR A 100 3.76 -2.35 -5.52
CA THR A 100 3.39 -1.25 -4.63
C THR A 100 4.42 -0.12 -4.74
N PRO A 101 4.05 1.07 -5.24
CA PRO A 101 4.95 2.21 -5.25
C PRO A 101 5.29 2.64 -3.83
N MET A 102 6.54 3.05 -3.64
CA MET A 102 7.08 3.50 -2.37
C MET A 102 7.81 4.82 -2.57
N PHE A 103 7.50 5.81 -1.73
CA PHE A 103 8.13 7.12 -1.75
C PHE A 103 8.72 7.43 -0.37
N LEU A 104 9.84 8.14 -0.34
CA LEU A 104 10.43 8.65 0.88
C LEU A 104 10.66 10.15 0.72
N MET A 105 10.11 10.92 1.65
CA MET A 105 10.27 12.38 1.70
C MET A 105 10.92 12.74 3.02
N ALA A 106 12.00 13.52 2.97
CA ALA A 106 12.77 13.93 4.14
C ALA A 106 12.82 15.46 4.26
N THR A 107 12.91 15.94 5.51
CA THR A 107 13.00 17.36 5.88
C THR A 107 14.19 17.66 6.76
#